data_AF-A0A6H5LB46-F1
#
_entry.id   AF-A0A6H5LB46-F1
#
_cell.length_a   1.000
_cell.length_b   1.000
_cell.length_c   1.000
_cell.angle_alpha   90.00
_cell.angle_beta   90.00
_cell.angle_gamma   90.00
#
_symmetry.space_group_name_H-M   'P 1'
#
loop_
_entity.id
_entity.type
_entity.pdbx_description
1 polymer ?
#
loop_
_entity_poly.entity_id
_entity_poly.type
_entity_poly.pdbx_seq_one_letter_code
_entity_poly.pdbx_strand_id
1 'polypeptide(L)'
;MITIIVEVVGEFGLTVSEKTETLLMRAKDKPTTTSQPAPPPPLTIEAAGQKYAQTTEFRYLGGLVNEHGDLTREINYRSRGAWACLRRYGRELFDRPQAPFRLKIRLLQAEAMEALLYGCMTWSPLSGHYQTLRSIHHRLLLRVIGYKRKKDTYRQLSYAQTLKRVEFQSVEATIRQRRLLFAGALARQPDGRLPKRLMLGELAGGEKRRRG
;
A
#
# COMPACT_ATOMS: atom_id res chain seq x y z
N MET A 1 19.79 -6.49 17.83
CA MET A 1 18.35 -6.14 17.99
C MET A 1 17.50 -7.40 18.19
N ILE A 2 17.54 -8.40 17.30
CA ILE A 2 16.72 -9.62 17.48
C ILE A 2 17.13 -10.44 18.72
N THR A 3 18.42 -10.46 19.06
CA THR A 3 18.93 -11.13 20.27
C THR A 3 18.32 -10.54 21.54
N ILE A 4 18.28 -9.21 21.64
CA ILE A 4 17.65 -8.49 22.74
C ILE A 4 16.16 -8.83 22.84
N ILE A 5 15.46 -8.92 21.70
CA ILE A 5 14.05 -9.31 21.70
C ILE A 5 13.88 -10.73 22.24
N VAL A 6 14.71 -11.68 21.78
CA VAL A 6 14.64 -13.08 22.25
C VAL A 6 14.96 -13.20 23.74
N GLU A 7 15.96 -12.48 24.24
CA GLU A 7 16.33 -12.44 25.65
C GLU A 7 15.20 -11.86 26.51
N VAL A 8 14.72 -10.66 26.18
CA VAL A 8 13.65 -9.99 26.94
C VAL A 8 12.37 -10.82 26.93
N VAL A 9 11.97 -11.35 25.77
CA VAL A 9 10.76 -12.18 25.66
C VAL A 9 10.93 -13.51 26.41
N GLY A 10 12.16 -14.04 26.44
CA GLY A 10 12.54 -15.20 27.25
C GLY A 10 12.39 -14.97 28.76
N GLU A 11 12.70 -13.78 29.27
CA GLU A 11 12.47 -13.41 30.68
C GLU A 11 10.99 -13.49 31.08
N PHE A 12 10.07 -13.31 30.12
CA PHE A 12 8.63 -13.46 30.31
C PHE A 12 8.12 -14.88 30.00
N GLY A 13 9.00 -15.87 29.83
CA GLY A 13 8.64 -17.26 29.55
C GLY A 13 8.12 -17.52 28.13
N LEU A 14 8.35 -16.57 27.21
CA LEU A 14 7.92 -16.67 25.82
C LEU A 14 9.11 -17.06 24.94
N THR A 15 8.85 -17.84 23.89
CA THR A 15 9.88 -18.26 22.91
C THR A 15 9.52 -17.77 21.52
N VAL A 16 10.54 -17.39 20.75
CA VAL A 16 10.34 -17.00 19.34
C VAL A 16 10.18 -18.28 18.51
N SER A 17 9.10 -18.35 17.74
CA SER A 17 8.77 -19.53 16.94
C SER A 17 9.80 -19.78 15.83
N GLU A 18 10.06 -21.05 15.53
CA GLU A 18 10.85 -21.48 14.36
C GLU A 18 10.23 -21.04 13.03
N LYS A 19 8.91 -20.77 13.00
CA LYS A 19 8.20 -20.24 11.83
C LYS A 19 8.46 -18.75 11.58
N THR A 20 9.23 -18.09 12.44
CA THR A 20 9.52 -16.66 12.31
C THR A 20 10.44 -16.44 11.12
N GLU A 21 9.98 -15.66 10.17
CA GLU A 21 10.78 -15.19 9.04
C GLU A 21 11.27 -13.77 9.29
N THR A 22 12.43 -13.44 8.73
CA THR A 22 13.02 -12.09 8.80
C THR A 22 13.01 -11.45 7.42
N LEU A 23 12.69 -10.17 7.36
CA LEU A 23 12.76 -9.39 6.13
C LEU A 23 13.82 -8.30 6.28
N LEU A 24 14.78 -8.30 5.38
CA LEU A 24 15.84 -7.30 5.34
C LEU A 24 15.54 -6.26 4.25
N MET A 25 15.26 -5.03 4.65
CA MET A 25 15.16 -3.90 3.72
C MET A 25 16.53 -3.22 3.63
N ARG A 26 17.22 -3.38 2.50
CA ARG A 26 18.51 -2.72 2.25
C ARG A 26 18.27 -1.33 1.69
N ALA A 27 18.96 -0.32 2.23
CA ALA A 27 19.02 0.98 1.58
C ALA A 27 19.71 0.81 0.21
N LYS A 28 19.18 1.46 -0.83
CA LYS A 28 19.87 1.49 -2.12
C LYS A 28 21.09 2.39 -1.98
N ASP A 29 22.28 1.82 -2.08
CA ASP A 29 23.49 2.63 -2.17
C ASP A 29 23.41 3.56 -3.39
N LYS A 30 23.95 4.78 -3.28
CA LYS A 30 24.13 5.64 -4.46
C LYS A 30 24.90 4.81 -5.50
N PRO A 31 24.52 4.83 -6.79
CA PRO A 31 25.32 4.18 -7.82
C PRO A 31 26.63 4.96 -7.93
N THR A 32 27.65 4.52 -7.21
CA THR A 32 29.02 4.94 -7.43
C THR A 32 29.43 4.33 -8.76
N THR A 33 29.91 5.17 -9.67
CA THR A 33 30.36 4.81 -11.01
C THR A 33 31.34 3.63 -10.96
N THR A 34 31.11 2.67 -11.85
CA THR A 34 32.00 1.56 -12.23
C THR A 34 31.97 0.32 -11.32
N SER A 35 31.70 -0.83 -11.96
CA SER A 35 31.57 -2.20 -11.45
C SER A 35 30.24 -2.54 -10.75
N GLN A 36 29.52 -3.54 -11.27
CA GLN A 36 28.41 -4.17 -10.55
C GLN A 36 28.97 -4.73 -9.23
N PRO A 37 28.49 -4.26 -8.06
CA PRO A 37 28.89 -4.88 -6.81
C PRO A 37 28.32 -6.31 -6.79
N ALA A 38 29.13 -7.28 -6.40
CA ALA A 38 28.65 -8.63 -6.13
C ALA A 38 27.43 -8.57 -5.20
N PRO A 39 26.41 -9.43 -5.38
CA PRO A 39 25.26 -9.46 -4.48
C PRO A 39 25.76 -9.58 -3.04
N PRO A 40 25.40 -8.65 -2.13
CA PRO A 40 25.93 -8.68 -0.78
C PRO A 40 25.49 -9.98 -0.11
N PRO A 41 26.38 -10.65 0.65
CA PRO A 41 26.10 -11.96 1.22
C PRO A 41 24.77 -11.96 1.98
N PRO A 42 24.01 -13.07 1.96
CA PRO A 42 22.78 -13.18 2.73
C PRO A 42 23.11 -12.94 4.20
N LEU A 43 22.37 -12.01 4.82
CA LEU A 43 22.59 -11.62 6.21
C LEU A 43 21.91 -12.70 7.07
N THR A 44 22.68 -13.62 7.61
CA THR A 44 22.16 -14.66 8.49
C THR A 44 21.81 -14.04 9.84
N ILE A 45 20.52 -14.01 10.16
CA ILE A 45 20.04 -13.52 11.44
C ILE A 45 19.92 -14.72 12.38
N GLU A 46 20.75 -14.75 13.41
CA GLU A 46 20.78 -15.80 14.42
C GLU A 46 20.49 -15.23 15.81
N ALA A 47 19.67 -15.92 16.61
CA ALA A 47 19.48 -15.60 18.02
C ALA A 47 19.15 -16.86 18.82
N ALA A 48 19.71 -16.97 20.03
CA ALA A 48 19.58 -18.14 20.91
C ALA A 48 19.86 -19.49 20.21
N GLY A 49 20.85 -19.51 19.30
CA GLY A 49 21.23 -20.71 18.54
C GLY A 49 20.29 -21.06 17.37
N GLN A 50 19.19 -20.32 17.18
CA GLN A 50 18.27 -20.51 16.07
C GLN A 50 18.60 -19.56 14.90
N LYS A 51 18.63 -20.11 13.68
CA LYS A 51 18.74 -19.32 12.44
C LYS A 51 17.36 -19.04 11.88
N TYR A 52 17.08 -17.78 11.56
CA TYR A 52 15.79 -17.38 10.99
C TYR A 52 15.86 -17.31 9.47
N ALA A 53 14.85 -17.86 8.79
CA ALA A 53 14.75 -17.80 7.35
C ALA A 53 14.51 -16.36 6.89
N GLN A 54 15.10 -15.98 5.76
CA GLN A 54 14.91 -14.66 5.17
C GLN A 54 13.81 -14.71 4.11
N THR A 55 12.87 -13.78 4.19
CA THR A 55 11.77 -13.63 3.22
C THR A 55 11.88 -12.32 2.44
N THR A 56 11.41 -12.34 1.20
CA THR A 56 11.45 -11.18 0.29
C THR A 56 10.19 -10.32 0.40
N GLU A 57 9.11 -10.90 0.95
CA GLU A 57 7.78 -10.32 1.06
C GLU A 57 7.14 -10.77 2.37
N PHE A 58 6.60 -9.82 3.12
CA PHE A 58 5.91 -10.10 4.38
C PHE A 58 4.61 -9.32 4.48
N ARG A 59 3.57 -9.95 5.05
CA ARG A 59 2.28 -9.30 5.34
C ARG A 59 2.24 -8.87 6.79
N TYR A 60 2.22 -7.56 7.02
CA TYR A 60 2.11 -6.99 8.35
C TYR A 60 0.84 -6.15 8.47
N LEU A 61 -0.04 -6.52 9.40
CA LEU A 61 -1.33 -5.84 9.64
C LEU A 61 -2.13 -5.62 8.34
N GLY A 62 -2.09 -6.60 7.45
CA GLY A 62 -2.74 -6.55 6.14
C GLY A 62 -2.00 -5.74 5.08
N GLY A 63 -0.93 -5.01 5.40
CA GLY A 63 0.00 -4.34 4.47
C GLY A 63 1.08 -5.26 3.94
N LEU A 64 1.42 -5.13 2.65
CA LEU A 64 2.52 -5.86 2.04
C LEU A 64 3.80 -5.04 2.10
N VAL A 65 4.80 -5.58 2.80
CA VAL A 65 6.16 -5.03 2.86
C VAL A 65 7.07 -5.95 2.06
N ASN A 66 7.95 -5.38 1.26
CA ASN A 66 8.95 -6.14 0.51
C ASN A 66 10.35 -5.58 0.74
N GLU A 67 11.36 -6.41 0.47
CA GLU A 67 12.78 -6.11 0.65
C GLU A 67 13.26 -4.84 -0.07
N HIS A 68 12.60 -4.44 -1.16
CA HIS A 68 12.99 -3.28 -1.98
C HIS A 68 12.19 -2.01 -1.64
N GLY A 69 11.21 -2.09 -0.74
CA GLY A 69 10.26 -1.00 -0.48
C GLY A 69 9.43 -0.60 -1.70
N ASP A 70 9.22 -1.50 -2.66
CA ASP A 70 8.48 -1.22 -3.89
C ASP A 70 6.96 -1.20 -3.63
N LEU A 71 6.37 -0.02 -3.79
CA LEU A 71 4.93 0.18 -3.62
C LEU A 71 4.08 -0.55 -4.68
N THR A 72 4.67 -0.92 -5.81
CA THR A 72 3.96 -1.60 -6.91
C THR A 72 3.35 -2.93 -6.46
N ARG A 73 4.08 -3.71 -5.65
CA ARG A 73 3.57 -5.00 -5.12
C ARG A 73 2.35 -4.80 -4.22
N GLU A 74 2.41 -3.81 -3.34
CA GLU A 74 1.29 -3.42 -2.45
C GLU A 74 0.08 -2.95 -3.27
N ILE A 75 0.26 -2.06 -4.25
CA ILE A 75 -0.84 -1.60 -5.12
C ILE A 75 -1.47 -2.76 -5.88
N ASN A 76 -0.68 -3.70 -6.40
CA ASN A 76 -1.18 -4.88 -7.09
C ASN A 76 -1.96 -5.81 -6.15
N TYR A 77 -1.47 -6.02 -4.93
CA TYR A 77 -2.18 -6.77 -3.90
C TYR A 77 -3.53 -6.13 -3.56
N ARG A 78 -3.56 -4.82 -3.31
CA ARG A 78 -4.77 -4.03 -3.04
C ARG A 78 -5.76 -4.03 -4.19
N SER A 79 -5.26 -3.91 -5.42
CA SER A 79 -6.05 -4.00 -6.65
C SER A 79 -6.80 -5.33 -6.72
N ARG A 80 -6.12 -6.46 -6.48
CA ARG A 80 -6.76 -7.78 -6.46
C ARG A 80 -7.85 -7.86 -5.38
N GLY A 81 -7.59 -7.30 -4.20
CA GLY A 81 -8.58 -7.20 -3.11
C GLY A 81 -9.82 -6.39 -3.51
N ALA A 82 -9.62 -5.20 -4.07
CA ALA A 82 -10.72 -4.35 -4.55
C ALA A 82 -11.57 -5.07 -5.62
N TRP A 83 -10.93 -5.73 -6.59
CA TRP A 83 -11.65 -6.52 -7.59
C TRP A 83 -12.35 -7.74 -6.99
N ALA A 84 -11.80 -8.35 -5.93
CA ALA A 84 -12.46 -9.44 -5.23
C ALA A 84 -13.77 -8.99 -4.57
N CYS A 85 -13.81 -7.79 -3.97
CA CYS A 85 -15.04 -7.19 -3.46
C CYS A 85 -16.11 -7.06 -4.55
N LEU A 86 -15.76 -6.58 -5.75
CA LEU A 86 -16.72 -6.47 -6.86
C LEU A 86 -17.19 -7.84 -7.35
N ARG A 87 -16.31 -8.84 -7.41
CA ARG A 87 -16.69 -10.20 -7.82
C ARG A 87 -17.61 -10.85 -6.81
N ARG A 88 -17.39 -10.63 -5.51
CA ARG A 88 -18.17 -11.20 -4.41
C ARG A 88 -19.66 -10.87 -4.52
N TYR A 89 -20.01 -9.65 -4.92
CA TYR A 89 -21.39 -9.19 -5.10
C TYR A 89 -21.77 -9.01 -6.57
N GLY A 90 -21.04 -9.70 -7.47
CA GLY A 90 -21.22 -9.57 -8.91
C GLY A 90 -22.66 -9.92 -9.31
N ARG A 91 -23.07 -11.16 -9.05
CA ARG A 91 -24.37 -11.70 -9.46
C ARG A 91 -25.55 -11.05 -8.74
N GLU A 92 -25.33 -10.62 -7.50
CA GLU A 92 -26.35 -10.12 -6.59
C GLU A 92 -26.62 -8.62 -6.78
N LEU A 93 -25.58 -7.86 -7.17
CA LEU A 93 -25.65 -6.41 -7.23
C LEU A 93 -25.02 -5.83 -8.49
N PHE A 94 -23.70 -6.01 -8.70
CA PHE A 94 -22.99 -5.25 -9.73
C PHE A 94 -23.40 -5.60 -11.16
N ASP A 95 -23.68 -6.87 -11.44
CA ASP A 95 -24.15 -7.39 -12.73
C ASP A 95 -25.65 -7.26 -12.95
N ARG A 96 -26.44 -7.03 -11.90
CA ARG A 96 -27.89 -6.87 -12.04
C ARG A 96 -28.23 -5.50 -12.63
N PRO A 97 -28.89 -5.43 -13.80
CA PRO A 97 -29.28 -4.13 -14.38
C PRO A 97 -30.30 -3.38 -13.52
N GLN A 98 -31.18 -4.11 -12.84
CA GLN A 98 -32.26 -3.56 -12.00
C GLN A 98 -31.78 -3.09 -10.62
N ALA A 99 -30.55 -3.44 -10.21
CA ALA A 99 -30.03 -3.05 -8.91
C ALA A 99 -29.85 -1.52 -8.83
N PRO A 100 -30.27 -0.88 -7.71
CA PRO A 100 -30.19 0.56 -7.56
C PRO A 100 -28.77 1.09 -7.74
N PHE A 101 -28.57 2.03 -8.66
CA PHE A 101 -27.25 2.57 -8.98
C PHE A 101 -26.55 3.16 -7.74
N ARG A 102 -27.29 3.90 -6.90
CA ARG A 102 -26.79 4.46 -5.64
C ARG A 102 -26.27 3.39 -4.68
N LEU A 103 -26.89 2.20 -4.64
CA LEU A 103 -26.41 1.09 -3.80
C LEU A 103 -25.08 0.54 -4.33
N LYS A 104 -24.92 0.40 -5.65
CA LYS A 104 -23.66 -0.02 -6.26
C LYS A 104 -22.51 0.93 -5.92
N ILE A 105 -22.77 2.25 -5.97
CA ILE A 105 -21.81 3.28 -5.62
C ILE A 105 -21.41 3.19 -4.15
N ARG A 106 -22.38 3.08 -3.24
CA ARG A 106 -22.11 2.96 -1.80
C ARG A 106 -21.28 1.72 -1.49
N LEU A 107 -21.58 0.58 -2.09
CA LEU A 107 -20.82 -0.65 -1.85
C LEU A 107 -19.41 -0.58 -2.46
N LEU A 108 -19.27 0.04 -3.63
CA LEU A 108 -17.96 0.34 -4.21
C LEU A 108 -17.11 1.17 -3.25
N GLN A 109 -17.68 2.24 -2.68
CA GLN A 109 -16.98 3.11 -1.74
C GLN A 109 -16.62 2.37 -0.46
N ALA A 110 -17.57 1.65 0.13
CA ALA A 110 -17.40 1.04 1.45
C ALA A 110 -16.47 -0.17 1.46
N GLU A 111 -16.45 -0.98 0.39
CA GLU A 111 -15.59 -2.16 0.33
C GLU A 111 -14.42 -2.00 -0.63
N ALA A 112 -14.68 -1.74 -1.92
CA ALA A 112 -13.64 -1.82 -2.93
C ALA A 112 -12.62 -0.69 -2.82
N MET A 113 -13.08 0.53 -2.53
CA MET A 113 -12.18 1.67 -2.33
C MET A 113 -11.39 1.54 -1.04
N GLU A 114 -12.00 1.04 0.04
CA GLU A 114 -11.28 0.76 1.27
C GLU A 114 -10.24 -0.35 1.08
N ALA A 115 -10.58 -1.42 0.37
CA ALA A 115 -9.63 -2.48 0.01
C ALA A 115 -8.49 -1.96 -0.87
N LEU A 116 -8.77 -1.05 -1.81
CA LEU A 116 -7.77 -0.47 -2.71
C LEU A 116 -6.82 0.50 -1.98
N LEU A 117 -7.35 1.31 -1.06
CA LEU A 117 -6.64 2.43 -0.44
C LEU A 117 -6.28 2.19 1.04
N TYR A 118 -6.41 0.96 1.51
CA TYR A 118 -5.96 0.59 2.85
C TYR A 118 -4.46 0.91 3.01
N GLY A 119 -4.12 1.62 4.08
CA GLY A 119 -2.74 2.02 4.37
C GLY A 119 -2.19 3.14 3.49
N CYS A 120 -2.97 3.72 2.56
CA CYS A 120 -2.44 4.72 1.63
C CYS A 120 -1.89 6.00 2.29
N MET A 121 -2.20 6.26 3.56
CA MET A 121 -1.61 7.36 4.31
C MET A 121 -0.10 7.19 4.58
N THR A 122 0.40 5.95 4.60
CA THR A 122 1.82 5.64 4.85
C THR A 122 2.62 5.44 3.56
N TRP A 123 1.95 5.44 2.40
CA TRP A 123 2.61 5.22 1.12
C TRP A 123 3.41 6.45 0.67
N SER A 124 4.52 6.18 -0.04
CA SER A 124 5.32 7.18 -0.77
C SER A 124 5.17 6.99 -2.29
N PRO A 125 3.99 7.27 -2.88
CA PRO A 125 3.73 7.01 -4.29
C PRO A 125 4.49 7.98 -5.21
N LEU A 126 5.03 7.44 -6.31
CA LEU A 126 5.59 8.17 -7.44
C LEU A 126 4.49 8.44 -8.48
N SER A 127 4.81 9.24 -9.51
CA SER A 127 3.88 9.55 -10.61
C SER A 127 3.30 8.30 -11.28
N GLY A 128 4.13 7.29 -11.56
CA GLY A 128 3.70 6.01 -12.13
C GLY A 128 2.73 5.23 -11.22
N HIS A 129 2.89 5.32 -9.89
CA HIS A 129 1.97 4.70 -8.94
C HIS A 129 0.59 5.37 -8.99
N TYR A 130 0.53 6.70 -9.06
CA TYR A 130 -0.72 7.42 -9.22
C TYR A 130 -1.43 7.09 -10.55
N GLN A 131 -0.69 6.99 -11.65
CA GLN A 131 -1.27 6.59 -12.95
C GLN A 131 -1.87 5.18 -12.90
N THR A 132 -1.19 4.25 -12.24
CA THR A 132 -1.69 2.88 -12.03
C THR A 132 -2.95 2.88 -11.17
N LEU A 133 -2.94 3.58 -10.02
CA LEU A 133 -4.11 3.71 -9.13
C LEU A 133 -5.29 4.36 -9.84
N ARG A 134 -5.06 5.43 -10.60
CA ARG A 134 -6.08 6.10 -11.42
C ARG A 134 -6.70 5.14 -12.43
N SER A 135 -5.88 4.34 -13.09
CA SER A 135 -6.34 3.36 -14.09
C SER A 135 -7.14 2.22 -13.46
N ILE A 136 -6.78 1.80 -12.24
CA ILE A 136 -7.56 0.80 -11.48
C ILE A 136 -8.89 1.41 -11.05
N HIS A 137 -8.86 2.57 -10.39
CA HIS A 137 -10.05 3.28 -9.93
C HIS A 137 -11.02 3.55 -11.07
N HIS A 138 -10.53 4.03 -12.21
CA HIS A 138 -11.35 4.27 -13.39
C HIS A 138 -12.07 2.99 -13.86
N ARG A 139 -11.36 1.86 -13.92
CA ARG A 139 -11.95 0.57 -14.31
C ARG A 139 -13.00 0.08 -13.32
N LEU A 140 -12.78 0.27 -12.01
CA LEU A 140 -13.78 -0.05 -10.99
C LEU A 140 -15.06 0.78 -11.15
N LEU A 141 -14.93 2.08 -11.42
CA LEU A 141 -16.08 2.96 -11.65
C LEU A 141 -16.85 2.59 -12.93
N LEU A 142 -16.13 2.33 -14.03
CA LEU A 142 -16.75 1.88 -15.29
C LEU A 142 -17.51 0.57 -15.11
N ARG A 143 -16.98 -0.35 -14.29
CA ARG A 143 -17.63 -1.61 -13.94
C ARG A 143 -18.97 -1.37 -13.23
N VAL A 144 -19.02 -0.42 -12.29
CA VAL A 144 -20.24 -0.05 -11.55
C VAL A 144 -21.27 0.65 -12.43
N ILE A 145 -20.84 1.51 -13.35
CA ILE A 145 -21.70 2.13 -14.36
C ILE A 145 -22.31 1.09 -15.32
N GLY A 146 -21.71 -0.10 -15.42
CA GLY A 146 -22.11 -1.11 -16.38
C GLY A 146 -21.63 -0.80 -17.79
N TYR A 147 -20.61 0.05 -17.93
CA TYR A 147 -20.01 0.36 -19.22
C TYR A 147 -19.29 -0.88 -19.75
N LYS A 148 -19.91 -1.56 -20.72
CA LYS A 148 -19.30 -2.65 -21.48
C LYS A 148 -18.66 -2.05 -22.73
N ARG A 149 -17.37 -2.34 -22.96
CA ARG A 149 -16.68 -1.97 -24.20
C ARG A 149 -17.38 -2.68 -25.36
N LYS A 150 -18.21 -1.96 -26.13
CA LYS A 150 -18.76 -2.45 -27.40
C LYS A 150 -17.68 -2.34 -28.48
N LYS A 151 -17.56 -3.33 -29.37
CA LYS A 151 -16.57 -3.38 -30.46
C LYS A 151 -16.57 -2.12 -31.34
N ASP A 152 -17.72 -1.44 -31.44
CA ASP A 152 -17.94 -0.28 -32.34
C ASP A 152 -18.15 1.07 -31.63
N THR A 153 -18.05 1.14 -30.30
CA THR A 153 -18.31 2.38 -29.56
C THR A 153 -16.99 3.03 -29.13
N TYR A 154 -16.55 4.01 -29.92
CA TYR A 154 -15.28 4.72 -29.74
C TYR A 154 -15.24 5.67 -28.54
N ARG A 155 -16.37 5.99 -27.91
CA ARG A 155 -16.41 6.91 -26.76
C ARG A 155 -16.42 6.18 -25.43
N GLN A 156 -15.24 5.74 -24.98
CA GLN A 156 -15.06 5.44 -23.55
C GLN A 156 -15.31 6.71 -22.73
N LEU A 157 -16.12 6.60 -21.68
CA LEU A 157 -16.27 7.68 -20.70
C LEU A 157 -14.89 8.05 -20.15
N SER A 158 -14.54 9.33 -20.20
CA SER A 158 -13.28 9.80 -19.63
C SER A 158 -13.32 9.68 -18.11
N TYR A 159 -12.16 9.58 -17.46
CA TYR A 159 -12.11 9.49 -16.00
C TYR A 159 -12.85 10.65 -15.32
N ALA A 160 -12.73 11.88 -15.84
CA ALA A 160 -13.45 13.04 -15.31
C ALA A 160 -14.98 12.91 -15.46
N GLN A 161 -15.45 12.42 -16.61
CA GLN A 161 -16.88 12.18 -16.83
C GLN A 161 -17.41 11.06 -15.92
N THR A 162 -16.63 10.00 -15.75
CA THR A 162 -16.93 8.88 -14.86
C THR A 162 -17.05 9.34 -13.41
N LEU A 163 -16.11 10.16 -12.93
CA LEU A 163 -16.16 10.75 -11.58
C LEU A 163 -17.40 11.63 -11.41
N LYS A 164 -17.71 12.50 -12.38
CA LYS A 164 -18.89 13.37 -12.34
C LYS A 164 -20.20 12.57 -12.26
N ARG A 165 -20.30 11.46 -13.00
CA ARG A 165 -21.49 10.61 -13.02
C ARG A 165 -21.72 9.84 -11.71
N VAL A 166 -20.63 9.44 -11.05
CA VAL A 166 -20.66 8.65 -9.80
C VAL A 166 -20.58 9.55 -8.56
N GLU A 167 -20.35 10.85 -8.74
CA GLU A 167 -20.11 11.83 -7.67
C GLU A 167 -18.93 11.44 -6.77
N PHE A 168 -17.90 10.83 -7.37
CA PHE A 168 -16.69 10.42 -6.66
C PHE A 168 -15.60 11.47 -6.78
N GLN A 169 -14.76 11.53 -5.75
CA GLN A 169 -13.47 12.22 -5.83
C GLN A 169 -12.47 11.39 -6.61
N SER A 170 -11.46 12.04 -7.18
CA SER A 170 -10.34 11.33 -7.79
C SER A 170 -9.54 10.55 -6.74
N VAL A 171 -8.95 9.43 -7.13
CA VAL A 171 -8.10 8.61 -6.23
C VAL A 171 -6.96 9.44 -5.64
N GLU A 172 -6.42 10.37 -6.41
CA GLU A 172 -5.37 11.29 -5.99
C GLU A 172 -5.87 12.24 -4.89
N ALA A 173 -7.10 12.75 -5.02
CA ALA A 173 -7.73 13.59 -3.99
C ALA A 173 -8.02 12.80 -2.71
N THR A 174 -8.57 11.58 -2.83
CA THR A 174 -8.85 10.70 -1.68
C THR A 174 -7.57 10.35 -0.91
N ILE A 175 -6.48 10.01 -1.60
CA ILE A 175 -5.18 9.71 -0.95
C ILE A 175 -4.65 10.96 -0.23
N ARG A 176 -4.68 12.13 -0.87
CA ARG A 176 -4.25 13.39 -0.23
C ARG A 176 -5.08 13.68 1.02
N GLN A 177 -6.40 13.55 0.93
CA GLN A 177 -7.29 13.77 2.08
C GLN A 177 -6.96 12.81 3.24
N ARG A 178 -6.81 11.51 2.98
CA ARG A 178 -6.45 10.52 4.02
C ARG A 178 -5.09 10.82 4.65
N ARG A 179 -4.10 11.24 3.86
CA ARG A 179 -2.78 11.66 4.35
C ARG A 179 -2.87 12.89 5.25
N LEU A 180 -3.66 13.89 4.87
CA LEU A 180 -3.86 15.10 5.68
C LEU A 180 -4.58 14.78 7.00
N LEU A 181 -5.62 13.95 6.97
CA LEU A 181 -6.32 13.52 8.17
C LEU A 181 -5.39 12.75 9.13
N PHE A 182 -4.58 11.84 8.59
CA PHE A 182 -3.60 11.09 9.36
C PHE A 182 -2.51 11.99 9.96
N ALA A 183 -1.96 12.90 9.15
CA ALA A 183 -1.00 13.90 9.59
C ALA A 183 -1.55 14.77 10.74
N GLY A 184 -2.79 15.27 10.59
CA GLY A 184 -3.45 16.03 11.65
C GLY A 184 -3.70 15.20 12.91
N ALA A 185 -4.06 13.93 12.77
CA ALA A 185 -4.23 13.03 13.91
C ALA A 185 -2.91 12.82 14.67
N LEU A 186 -1.80 12.62 13.96
CA LEU A 186 -0.47 12.50 14.56
C LEU A 186 -0.01 13.81 15.22
N ALA A 187 -0.28 14.96 14.61
CA ALA A 187 0.08 16.26 15.17
C ALA A 187 -0.58 16.53 16.54
N ARG A 188 -1.78 16.01 16.77
CA ARG A 188 -2.51 16.13 18.06
C ARG A 188 -2.05 15.14 19.13
N GLN A 189 -1.22 14.15 18.80
CA GLN A 189 -0.70 13.20 19.79
C GLN A 189 0.37 13.86 20.69
N PRO A 190 0.64 13.32 21.89
CA PRO A 190 1.76 13.76 22.73
C PRO A 190 3.12 13.60 22.04
N ASP A 191 4.06 14.51 22.32
CA ASP A 191 5.40 14.53 21.68
C ASP A 191 6.27 13.32 22.01
N GLY A 192 5.99 12.62 23.11
CA GLY A 192 6.68 11.38 23.46
C GLY A 192 6.38 10.20 22.52
N ARG A 193 5.30 10.25 21.72
CA ARG A 193 4.92 9.13 20.86
C ARG A 193 5.84 9.00 19.65
N LEU A 194 6.40 7.80 19.46
CA LEU A 194 7.29 7.48 18.34
C LEU A 194 6.73 7.88 16.96
N PRO A 195 5.46 7.65 16.60
CA PRO A 195 4.94 8.05 15.29
C PRO A 195 5.00 9.56 15.02
N LYS A 196 4.75 10.39 16.05
CA LYS A 196 4.84 11.85 15.92
C LYS A 196 6.29 12.30 15.79
N ARG A 197 7.17 11.73 16.61
CA ARG A 197 8.63 11.97 16.55
C ARG A 197 9.22 11.57 15.20
N LEU A 198 8.77 10.46 14.62
CA LEU A 198 9.22 10.00 13.31
C LEU A 198 8.72 10.92 12.18
N MET A 199 7.46 11.36 12.25
CA MET A 199 6.86 12.21 11.23
C MET A 199 7.46 13.64 11.20
N LEU A 200 7.73 14.20 12.38
CA LEU A 200 8.27 15.56 12.54
C LEU A 200 9.79 15.59 12.77
N GLY A 201 10.42 14.41 12.83
CA GLY A 201 11.84 14.28 13.06
C GLY A 201 12.65 14.60 11.81
N GLU A 202 13.81 15.20 12.02
CA GLU A 202 14.79 15.43 10.96
C GLU A 202 15.85 14.34 10.99
N LEU A 203 16.29 13.90 9.80
CA LEU A 203 17.41 12.98 9.69
C LEU A 203 18.72 13.76 9.90
N ALA A 204 19.44 13.43 10.98
CA ALA A 204 20.80 13.93 11.17
C ALA A 204 21.74 13.30 10.11
N GLY A 205 22.46 14.14 9.34
CA GLY A 205 23.53 13.69 8.44
C GLY A 205 23.16 13.40 6.98
N GLY A 206 21.99 13.87 6.49
CA GLY A 206 21.65 13.76 5.07
C GLY A 206 22.26 14.86 4.21
N GLU A 207 23.11 14.53 3.23
CA GLU A 207 23.53 15.48 2.20
C GLU A 207 22.30 15.95 1.40
N LYS A 208 21.96 17.24 1.48
CA LYS A 208 20.95 17.84 0.60
C LYS A 208 21.45 17.72 -0.83
N ARG A 209 20.77 16.90 -1.65
CA ARG A 209 21.01 16.86 -3.09
C ARG A 209 20.70 18.27 -3.63
N ARG A 210 21.74 19.02 -4.00
CA ARG A 210 21.59 20.33 -4.67
C ARG A 210 20.66 20.13 -5.86
N ARG A 211 19.53 20.84 -5.87
CA ARG A 211 18.69 20.93 -7.06
C ARG A 211 19.47 21.74 -8.08
N GLY A 212 19.96 21.07 -9.13
CA GLY A 212 20.37 21.72 -10.36
C GLY A 212 19.15 22.08 -11.19
#